data_AF-A0A8S3JUK0-F1
#
_entry.id   AF-A0A8S3JUK0-F1
#
_cell.length_a   1.000
_cell.length_b   1.000
_cell.length_c   1.000
_cell.angle_alpha   90.00
_cell.angle_beta   90.00
_cell.angle_gamma   90.00
#
_symmetry.space_group_name_H-M   'P 1'
#
loop_
_entity.id
_entity.type
_entity.pdbx_description
1 polymer ?
#
loop_
_entity_poly.entity_id
_entity_poly.type
_entity_poly.pdbx_seq_one_letter_code
_entity_poly.pdbx_strand_id
1 'polypeptide(L)' 'MALRSAETFELIWSIQFDTVDPMHNIWRFGLFNCNEWLVIDWKTSQIFHISNDGQLKSTLTYDQVPYRSCQFGPNT' A
#
# COMPACT_ATOMS: atom_id res chain seq x y z
N MET A 1 2.33 9.07 4.44
CA MET A 1 1.52 8.05 5.16
C MET A 1 2.40 7.31 6.15
N ALA A 2 1.81 6.76 7.23
CA ALA A 2 2.57 6.21 8.36
C ALA A 2 1.89 4.96 8.95
N LEU A 3 2.68 3.96 9.31
CA LEU A 3 2.27 2.83 10.12
C LEU A 3 2.67 3.07 11.58
N ARG A 4 1.72 2.86 12.49
CA ARG A 4 1.94 3.04 13.93
C ARG A 4 1.54 1.81 14.71
N SER A 5 2.23 1.55 15.81
CA SER A 5 1.81 0.56 16.81
C SER A 5 0.42 0.91 17.34
N ALA A 6 -0.47 -0.06 17.45
CA ALA A 6 -1.81 0.16 17.99
C ALA A 6 -1.79 0.38 19.51
N GLU A 7 -0.80 -0.18 20.21
CA GLU A 7 -0.69 -0.10 21.67
C GLU A 7 0.02 1.18 22.12
N THR A 8 1.14 1.52 21.46
CA THR A 8 2.01 2.63 21.86
C THR A 8 1.88 3.87 20.97
N PHE A 9 1.18 3.78 19.83
CA PHE A 9 1.12 4.81 18.78
C PHE A 9 2.48 5.23 18.20
N GLU A 10 3.55 4.48 18.53
CA GLU A 10 4.88 4.71 18.01
C GLU A 10 4.90 4.53 16.50
N LEU A 11 5.64 5.41 15.82
CA LEU A 11 5.85 5.33 14.40
C LEU A 11 6.77 4.14 14.09
N ILE A 12 6.22 3.14 13.40
CA ILE A 12 6.99 1.99 12.92
C ILE A 12 7.74 2.40 11.66
N TRP A 13 7.02 2.95 10.68
CA TRP A 13 7.60 3.56 9.48
C TRP A 13 6.65 4.57 8.85
N SER A 14 7.18 5.43 7.99
CA SER A 14 6.39 6.31 7.14
C SER A 14 6.97 6.39 5.73
N ILE A 15 6.09 6.42 4.75
CA ILE A 15 6.44 6.66 3.35
C ILE A 15 5.72 7.91 2.84
N GLN A 16 6.43 8.75 2.09
CA GLN A 16 5.86 9.92 1.44
C GLN A 16 5.64 9.59 -0.03
N PHE A 17 4.42 9.85 -0.51
CA PHE A 17 4.09 9.78 -1.92
C PHE A 17 3.95 11.20 -2.44
N ASP A 18 4.51 11.47 -3.61
CA ASP A 18 4.28 12.72 -4.32
C ASP A 18 2.89 12.67 -4.96
N THR A 19 1.88 13.03 -4.17
CA THR A 19 0.49 13.00 -4.61
C THR A 19 0.12 14.29 -5.32
N VAL A 20 -0.38 14.19 -6.56
CA VAL A 20 -0.86 15.34 -7.35
C VAL A 20 -2.26 15.80 -6.93
N ASP A 21 -2.88 15.14 -5.94
CA ASP A 21 -4.26 15.39 -5.52
C ASP A 21 -4.40 15.36 -3.99
N PRO A 22 -5.02 16.37 -3.35
CA PRO A 22 -5.30 16.35 -1.92
C PRO A 22 -6.44 15.40 -1.52
N MET A 23 -7.21 14.84 -2.48
CA MET A 23 -8.31 13.92 -2.15
C MET A 23 -7.81 12.54 -1.71
N HIS A 24 -7.98 12.23 -0.43
CA HIS A 24 -7.55 10.98 0.20
C HIS A 24 -8.34 9.74 -0.24
N ASN A 25 -9.52 9.91 -0.85
CA ASN A 25 -10.41 8.80 -1.27
C ASN A 25 -9.86 7.97 -2.44
N ILE A 26 -8.76 8.41 -3.05
CA ILE A 26 -8.11 7.81 -4.22
C ILE A 26 -7.19 6.65 -3.81
N TRP A 27 -6.86 6.55 -2.53
CA TRP A 27 -5.90 5.57 -2.01
C TRP A 27 -6.59 4.40 -1.32
N ARG A 28 -6.20 3.17 -1.66
CA ARG A 28 -6.60 1.95 -0.94
C ARG A 28 -5.39 1.24 -0.37
N PHE A 29 -5.56 0.64 0.80
CA PHE A 29 -4.51 -0.04 1.54
C PHE A 29 -4.94 -1.48 1.80
N GLY A 30 -4.07 -2.42 1.50
CA GLY A 30 -4.27 -3.83 1.79
C GLY A 30 -3.01 -4.43 2.38
N LEU A 31 -3.16 -5.24 3.43
CA LEU A 31 -2.07 -6.08 3.90
C LEU A 31 -1.84 -7.17 2.85
N PHE A 32 -0.60 -7.33 2.40
CA PHE A 32 -0.25 -8.31 1.37
C PHE A 32 0.23 -9.62 2.00
N ASN A 33 1.21 -9.55 2.91
CA ASN A 33 1.79 -10.72 3.59
C ASN A 33 2.68 -10.31 4.76
N CYS A 34 2.64 -10.99 5.92
CA CYS A 34 3.60 -10.85 7.04
C CYS A 34 4.15 -9.42 7.28
N ASN A 35 3.27 -8.41 7.31
CA ASN A 35 3.54 -6.98 7.49
C ASN A 35 3.96 -6.15 6.25
N GLU A 36 3.89 -6.70 5.05
CA GLU A 36 3.98 -5.96 3.78
C GLU A 36 2.62 -5.42 3.35
N TRP A 37 2.63 -4.31 2.62
CA TRP A 37 1.43 -3.56 2.25
C TRP A 37 1.34 -3.34 0.74
N LEU A 38 0.13 -3.38 0.21
CA LEU A 38 -0.21 -2.84 -1.10
C LEU A 38 -0.93 -1.52 -0.91
N VAL A 39 -0.44 -0.51 -1.62
CA VAL A 39 -1.06 0.81 -1.70
C VAL A 39 -1.51 1.03 -3.13
N ILE A 40 -2.80 1.20 -3.35
CA ILE A 40 -3.39 1.38 -4.68
C ILE A 40 -3.76 2.85 -4.84
N ASP A 41 -3.21 3.48 -5.88
CA ASP A 41 -3.54 4.85 -6.30
C ASP A 41 -4.46 4.79 -7.54
N TRP A 42 -5.70 5.23 -7.38
CA TRP A 42 -6.72 5.24 -8.44
C TRP A 42 -6.49 6.31 -9.49
N LYS A 43 -5.74 7.36 -9.19
CA LYS A 43 -5.51 8.48 -10.11
C LYS A 43 -4.39 8.15 -11.09
N THR A 44 -3.29 7.62 -10.59
CA THR A 44 -2.14 7.22 -11.43
C THR A 44 -2.28 5.79 -11.97
N SER A 45 -3.30 5.06 -11.53
CA SER A 45 -3.49 3.64 -11.86
C SER A 45 -2.28 2.78 -11.49
N GLN A 46 -1.72 3.05 -10.31
CA GLN A 46 -0.53 2.37 -9.78
C GLN A 46 -0.81 1.62 -8.50
N ILE A 47 -0.10 0.51 -8.31
CA ILE A 47 -0.03 -0.26 -7.07
C ILE A 47 1.40 -0.23 -6.59
N PHE A 48 1.61 0.26 -5.38
CA PHE A 48 2.89 0.28 -4.69
C PHE A 48 2.95 -0.90 -3.73
N HIS A 49 3.98 -1.72 -3.86
CA HIS A 49 4.30 -2.76 -2.90
C HIS A 49 5.30 -2.24 -1.88
N ILE A 50 4.86 -2.13 -0.63
CA ILE A 50 5.65 -1.60 0.48
C ILE A 50 6.08 -2.76 1.37
N SER A 51 7.37 -2.85 1.67
CA SER A 51 7.94 -3.81 2.61
C SER A 51 7.52 -3.53 4.05
N ASN A 52 7.82 -4.47 4.94
CA ASN A 52 7.51 -4.36 6.37
C ASN A 52 8.26 -3.25 7.11
N ASP A 53 9.37 -2.75 6.57
CA ASP A 53 10.16 -1.63 7.06
C ASP A 53 9.82 -0.30 6.34
N GLY A 54 8.78 -0.29 5.50
CA GLY A 54 8.27 0.92 4.87
C GLY A 54 8.99 1.34 3.59
N GLN A 55 9.77 0.46 2.97
CA GLN A 55 10.45 0.72 1.69
C GLN A 55 9.59 0.31 0.50
N LEU A 56 9.73 1.03 -0.62
CA LEU A 56 9.08 0.66 -1.88
C LEU A 56 9.82 -0.51 -2.53
N LYS A 57 9.19 -1.69 -2.61
CA LYS A 57 9.76 -2.88 -3.27
C LYS A 57 9.54 -2.85 -4.77
N SER A 58 8.33 -2.51 -5.20
CA SER A 58 7.95 -2.49 -6.60
C SER A 58 6.74 -1.60 -6.85
N THR A 59 6.58 -1.21 -8.11
CA THR A 59 5.41 -0.47 -8.62
C THR A 59 4.84 -1.23 -9.80
N LEU A 60 3.52 -1.41 -9.80
CA LEU A 60 2.77 -2.06 -10.88
C LEU A 60 1.73 -1.09 -11.40
N THR A 61 1.44 -1.12 -12.70
CA THR A 61 0.31 -0.39 -13.29
C THR A 61 -0.86 -1.34 -13.50
N TYR A 62 -2.06 -0.79 -13.54
CA TYR A 62 -3.27 -1.54 -13.88
C TYR A 62 -4.16 -0.75 -14.83
N ASP A 63 -4.92 -1.47 -15.65
CA ASP A 63 -5.87 -0.85 -16.58
C ASP A 63 -7.27 -0.69 -15.96
N GLN A 64 -7.61 -1.55 -14.99
CA GLN A 64 -8.89 -1.54 -14.29
C GLN A 64 -8.69 -1.49 -12.78
N VAL A 65 -9.42 -0.60 -12.11
CA VAL A 65 -9.30 -0.37 -10.66
C VAL A 65 -9.53 -1.67 -9.88
N PRO A 66 -8.52 -2.15 -9.13
CA PRO A 66 -8.68 -3.30 -8.27
C PRO A 66 -9.40 -2.87 -6.98
N TYR A 67 -10.72 -3.06 -6.93
CA TYR A 67 -11.54 -2.75 -5.75
C TYR A 67 -11.19 -3.60 -4.52
N ARG A 68 -10.64 -4.79 -4.75
CA ARG A 68 -10.17 -5.71 -3.71
C ARG A 68 -8.85 -6.31 -4.16
N SER A 69 -7.83 -6.23 -3.32
CA SER A 69 -6.57 -6.93 -3.50
C SER A 69 -6.48 -8.07 -2.49
N CYS A 70 -6.11 -9.25 -2.95
CA CYS A 70 -5.79 -10.39 -2.10
C CYS A 70 -4.55 -11.08 -2.65
N GLN A 71 -3.76 -11.67 -1.75
CA GLN A 71 -2.68 -12.55 -2.14
C GLN A 71 -3.21 -13.97 -2.25
N PHE A 72 -2.93 -14.63 -3.38
CA PHE A 72 -3.11 -16.07 -3.50
C PHE A 72 -1.83 -16.76 -3.05
N GLY A 73 -1.96 -17.76 -2.18
CA GLY A 73 -0.85 -18.62 -1.78
C GLY A 73 -0.50 -19.62 -2.87
N PRO A 74 0.70 -20.23 -2.82
CA PRO A 74 1.01 -21.37 -3.66
C PRO A 74 0.04 -22.53 -3.36
N ASN A 75 -0.35 -23.28 -4.41
CA ASN A 75 -1.19 -24.48 -4.30
C ASN A 75 -0.42 -25.70 -3.76
N THR A 76 0.64 -25.49 -2.97
CA THR A 76 1.55 -26.54 -2.48
C THR A 76 1.04 -27.18 -1.20
#